data_AF-A0A847XSP9-F1
#
_entry.id   AF-A0A847XSP9-F1
#
_cell.length_a   1.000
_cell.length_b   1.000
_cell.length_c   1.000
_cell.angle_alpha   90.00
_cell.angle_beta   90.00
_cell.angle_gamma   90.00
#
_symmetry.space_group_name_H-M   'P 1'
#
loop_
_entity.id
_entity.type
_entity.pdbx_description
1 polymer ?
#
loop_
_entity_poly.entity_id
_entity_poly.type
_entity_poly.pdbx_seq_one_letter_code
_entity_poly.pdbx_strand_id
1 'polypeptide(L)'
;IFFREEEISPGDMVMIVKNNYSLVEDDGDGPGFIANGDIAEVKRIRRYEEQYGFRFAEMTLWFPDYNFELETKVMLDVLHLDTPSLPSEKNSELFHAILGDYVNLKIRRKQYEAVRKDPWFNALQIKFSYAVTCHKAQGGQWERVFIDQGMFNRNEITLDYLKWFYTALTRSTERVYLVNFRDSFFL
;
A
#
# COMPACT_ATOMS: atom_id res chain seq x y z
N ILE A 1 4.74 -25.38 3.95
CA ILE A 1 4.68 -23.92 4.19
C ILE A 1 6.03 -23.38 3.72
N PHE A 2 6.08 -22.72 2.57
CA PHE A 2 7.32 -22.09 2.09
C PHE A 2 7.57 -20.86 2.96
N PHE A 3 8.52 -20.96 3.88
CA PHE A 3 9.08 -19.79 4.54
C PHE A 3 9.83 -18.99 3.46
N ARG A 4 9.25 -17.88 3.01
CA ARG A 4 10.02 -16.87 2.27
C ARG A 4 10.91 -16.17 3.29
N GLU A 5 12.22 -16.26 3.12
CA GLU A 5 13.22 -15.61 3.99
C GLU A 5 13.30 -14.09 3.73
N GLU A 6 12.77 -13.61 2.60
CA GLU A 6 12.76 -12.20 2.24
C GLU A 6 11.43 -11.53 2.63
N GLU A 7 11.53 -10.37 3.27
CA GLU A 7 10.37 -9.57 3.73
C GLU A 7 9.50 -9.08 2.55
N ILE A 8 10.12 -8.81 1.41
CA ILE A 8 9.50 -8.41 0.14
C ILE A 8 10.41 -8.88 -1.00
N SER A 9 9.82 -9.37 -2.10
CA SER A 9 10.57 -9.91 -3.23
C SER A 9 10.09 -9.32 -4.57
N PRO A 10 10.94 -9.35 -5.62
CA PRO A 10 10.50 -9.04 -6.98
C PRO A 10 9.31 -9.92 -7.41
N GLY A 11 8.33 -9.31 -8.07
CA GLY A 11 7.06 -9.92 -8.46
C GLY A 11 5.96 -9.79 -7.42
N ASP A 12 6.25 -9.28 -6.22
CA ASP A 12 5.21 -9.04 -5.22
C ASP A 12 4.32 -7.86 -5.63
N MET A 13 3.02 -8.03 -5.42
CA MET A 13 2.02 -6.99 -5.68
C MET A 13 1.80 -6.19 -4.41
N VAL A 14 1.95 -4.88 -4.52
CA VAL A 14 1.83 -3.94 -3.41
C VAL A 14 0.80 -2.86 -3.72
N MET A 15 0.18 -2.33 -2.69
CA MET A 15 -0.78 -1.23 -2.73
C MET A 15 -0.17 -0.03 -2.01
N ILE A 16 -0.28 1.14 -2.64
CA ILE A 16 0.10 2.41 -2.03
C ILE A 16 -0.96 2.81 -1.01
N VAL A 17 -0.55 3.14 0.21
CA VAL A 17 -1.49 3.45 1.31
C VAL A 17 -1.56 4.93 1.69
N LYS A 18 -0.82 5.79 0.98
CA LYS A 18 -0.79 7.24 1.20
C LYS A 18 -0.49 7.96 -0.12
N ASN A 19 -1.26 9.00 -0.43
CA ASN A 19 -1.02 9.81 -1.63
C ASN A 19 0.40 10.41 -1.62
N ASN A 20 1.03 10.42 -2.79
CA ASN A 20 2.34 11.02 -2.98
C ASN A 20 2.33 11.95 -4.19
N TYR A 21 2.56 13.24 -3.93
CA TYR A 21 2.55 14.32 -4.93
C TYR A 21 3.96 14.78 -5.33
N SER A 22 5.01 14.19 -4.74
CA SER A 22 6.40 14.64 -4.89
C SER A 22 7.24 13.78 -5.82
N LEU A 23 6.77 12.58 -6.15
CA LEU A 23 7.57 11.58 -6.86
C LEU A 23 7.36 11.56 -8.38
N VAL A 24 6.30 12.21 -8.87
CA VAL A 24 6.07 12.34 -10.30
C VAL A 24 6.26 13.80 -10.65
N GLU A 25 7.41 14.12 -11.24
CA GLU A 25 7.65 15.43 -11.84
C GLU A 25 6.91 15.54 -13.18
N ASP A 26 6.68 16.77 -13.63
CA ASP A 26 5.81 17.21 -14.74
C ASP A 26 6.33 16.80 -16.15
N ASP A 27 7.02 15.66 -16.27
CA ASP A 27 7.66 15.18 -17.51
C ASP A 27 6.67 14.51 -18.49
N GLY A 28 5.41 14.96 -18.48
CA GLY A 28 4.43 14.78 -19.55
C GLY A 28 3.76 13.40 -19.70
N ASP A 29 4.43 12.30 -19.35
CA ASP A 29 3.94 10.93 -19.59
C ASP A 29 3.57 10.14 -18.31
N GLY A 30 3.88 10.65 -17.12
CA GLY A 30 3.57 10.01 -15.83
C GLY A 30 2.24 10.45 -15.21
N PRO A 31 1.67 9.67 -14.26
CA PRO A 31 0.49 10.09 -13.52
C PRO A 31 0.83 11.30 -12.64
N GLY A 32 0.10 12.41 -12.71
CA GLY A 32 0.45 13.65 -11.97
C GLY A 32 0.60 13.52 -10.44
N PHE A 33 0.20 12.39 -9.86
CA PHE A 33 0.56 11.94 -8.51
C PHE A 33 0.31 10.43 -8.39
N ILE A 34 0.82 9.81 -7.32
CA ILE A 34 0.48 8.43 -6.95
C ILE A 34 -0.61 8.46 -5.87
N ALA A 35 -1.72 7.78 -6.09
CA ALA A 35 -2.88 7.77 -5.21
C ALA A 35 -2.83 6.61 -4.19
N ASN A 36 -3.52 6.82 -3.07
CA ASN A 36 -3.84 5.76 -2.14
C ASN A 36 -4.82 4.78 -2.81
N GLY A 37 -4.45 3.51 -2.83
CA GLY A 37 -5.18 2.43 -3.50
C GLY A 37 -4.50 1.96 -4.78
N ASP A 38 -3.56 2.74 -5.34
CA ASP A 38 -2.82 2.33 -6.54
C ASP A 38 -2.06 1.04 -6.27
N ILE A 39 -2.14 0.12 -7.23
CA ILE A 39 -1.44 -1.16 -7.18
C ILE A 39 -0.18 -1.06 -8.03
N ALA A 40 0.92 -1.60 -7.52
CA ALA A 40 2.17 -1.73 -8.25
C ALA A 40 2.77 -3.12 -8.07
N GLU A 41 3.53 -3.55 -9.07
CA GLU A 41 4.39 -4.73 -9.00
C GLU A 41 5.81 -4.30 -8.62
N VAL A 42 6.44 -5.00 -7.67
CA VAL A 42 7.85 -4.80 -7.35
C VAL A 42 8.69 -5.41 -8.46
N LYS A 43 9.30 -4.60 -9.34
CA LYS A 43 10.17 -5.11 -10.41
C LYS A 43 11.57 -5.44 -9.91
N ARG A 44 12.12 -4.60 -9.04
CA ARG A 44 13.49 -4.76 -8.55
C ARG A 44 13.68 -4.07 -7.21
N ILE A 45 14.40 -4.71 -6.29
CA ILE A 45 14.85 -4.12 -5.03
C ILE A 45 16.35 -3.86 -5.17
N ARG A 46 16.78 -2.61 -5.01
CA ARG A 46 18.19 -2.22 -5.22
C ARG A 46 19.00 -2.35 -3.95
N ARG A 47 18.50 -1.78 -2.85
CA ARG A 47 19.14 -1.83 -1.54
C ARG A 47 18.16 -1.54 -0.42
N TYR A 48 18.49 -2.04 0.76
CA TYR A 48 17.83 -1.73 2.02
C TYR A 48 18.64 -0.67 2.77
N GLU A 49 17.96 0.26 3.42
CA GLU A 49 18.56 1.35 4.18
C GLU A 49 17.81 1.56 5.50
N GLU A 50 18.53 1.70 6.60
CA GLU A 50 17.97 2.12 7.89
C GLU A 50 18.39 3.56 8.17
N GLN A 51 17.41 4.45 8.32
CA GLN A 51 17.65 5.87 8.59
C GLN A 51 16.56 6.45 9.48
N TYR A 52 16.94 7.42 10.32
CA TYR A 52 16.03 8.09 11.25
C TYR A 52 15.24 7.17 12.19
N GLY A 53 15.72 5.93 12.40
CA GLY A 53 15.02 4.90 13.16
C GLY A 53 13.93 4.15 12.39
N PHE A 54 13.90 4.27 11.06
CA PHE A 54 12.95 3.60 10.17
C PHE A 54 13.66 2.78 9.11
N ARG A 55 12.98 1.74 8.60
CA ARG A 55 13.48 0.87 7.54
C ARG A 55 12.92 1.28 6.18
N PHE A 56 13.82 1.36 5.19
CA PHE A 56 13.50 1.72 3.82
C PHE A 56 14.13 0.76 2.82
N ALA A 57 13.61 0.79 1.60
CA ALA A 57 14.26 0.21 0.43
C ALA A 57 14.17 1.16 -0.77
N GLU A 58 15.21 1.17 -1.60
CA GLU A 58 15.15 1.75 -2.93
C GLU A 58 14.71 0.64 -3.90
N MET A 59 13.59 0.87 -4.59
CA MET A 59 13.01 -0.14 -5.48
C MET A 59 12.40 0.48 -6.72
N THR A 60 12.28 -0.36 -7.75
CA THR A 60 11.60 -0.07 -9.00
C THR A 60 10.20 -0.69 -8.92
N LEU A 61 9.18 0.14 -9.03
CA LEU A 61 7.77 -0.21 -9.01
C LEU A 61 7.16 -0.02 -10.40
N TRP A 62 6.37 -0.99 -10.87
CA TRP A 62 5.60 -0.86 -12.10
C TRP A 62 4.12 -0.75 -11.78
N PHE A 63 3.50 0.35 -12.21
CA PHE A 63 2.08 0.63 -12.05
C PHE A 63 1.35 0.21 -13.33
N PRO A 64 0.65 -0.94 -13.34
CA PRO A 64 -0.01 -1.46 -14.53
C PRO A 64 -1.09 -0.51 -15.07
N ASP A 65 -1.84 0.14 -14.19
CA ASP A 65 -2.96 1.03 -14.55
C ASP A 65 -2.50 2.28 -15.35
N TYR A 66 -1.24 2.68 -15.13
CA TYR A 66 -0.63 3.82 -15.82
C TYR A 66 0.39 3.40 -16.88
N ASN A 67 0.69 2.09 -16.97
CA ASN A 67 1.84 1.56 -17.70
C ASN A 67 3.14 2.34 -17.40
N PHE A 68 3.37 2.63 -16.12
CA PHE A 68 4.40 3.55 -15.65
C PHE A 68 5.38 2.84 -14.71
N GLU A 69 6.68 3.07 -14.88
CA GLU A 69 7.73 2.56 -14.00
C GLU A 69 8.31 3.71 -13.17
N LEU A 70 8.37 3.52 -11.86
CA LEU A 70 8.92 4.49 -10.92
C LEU A 70 10.02 3.86 -10.09
N GLU A 71 11.18 4.51 -10.09
CA GLU A 71 12.23 4.24 -9.13
C GLU A 71 12.10 5.17 -7.93
N THR A 72 11.91 4.60 -6.74
CA THR A 72 11.64 5.42 -5.57
C THR A 72 12.06 4.73 -4.28
N LYS A 73 12.09 5.53 -3.21
CA LYS A 73 12.27 5.08 -1.85
C LYS A 73 10.93 4.67 -1.27
N VAL A 74 10.92 3.52 -0.61
CA VAL A 74 9.74 2.92 0.00
C VAL A 74 10.03 2.67 1.47
N MET A 75 9.06 2.97 2.32
CA MET A 75 9.11 2.73 3.77
C MET A 75 8.57 1.34 4.08
N LEU A 76 9.46 0.47 4.57
CA LEU A 76 9.16 -0.94 4.84
C LEU A 76 8.44 -1.13 6.16
N ASP A 77 8.65 -0.25 7.14
CA ASP A 77 7.98 -0.38 8.45
C ASP A 77 6.45 -0.45 8.33
N VAL A 78 5.87 0.22 7.32
CA VAL A 78 4.41 0.21 7.09
C VAL A 78 3.89 -1.14 6.59
N LEU A 79 4.74 -1.98 5.98
CA LEU A 79 4.36 -3.24 5.34
C LEU A 79 3.70 -4.20 6.34
N HIS A 80 4.17 -4.20 7.59
CA HIS A 80 3.74 -5.12 8.64
C HIS A 80 2.95 -4.47 9.78
N LEU A 81 2.72 -3.15 9.73
CA LEU A 81 1.87 -2.51 10.74
C LEU A 81 0.42 -2.96 10.58
N ASP A 82 -0.30 -3.11 11.69
CA ASP A 82 -1.75 -3.34 11.66
C ASP A 82 -2.51 -2.09 11.21
N THR A 83 -1.93 -0.90 11.42
CA THR A 83 -2.50 0.37 10.98
C THR A 83 -2.48 0.51 9.46
N PRO A 84 -3.45 1.22 8.85
CA PRO A 84 -3.54 1.32 7.39
C PRO A 84 -2.32 2.02 6.76
N SER A 85 -1.69 2.94 7.49
CA SER A 85 -0.51 3.70 7.11
C SER A 85 0.33 4.01 8.36
N LEU A 86 1.44 4.74 8.20
CA LEU A 86 2.28 5.17 9.31
C LEU A 86 1.49 6.00 10.35
N PRO A 87 1.47 5.61 11.64
CA PRO A 87 0.78 6.37 12.68
C PRO A 87 1.29 7.80 12.82
N SER A 88 0.41 8.71 13.28
CA SER A 88 0.73 10.14 13.42
C SER A 88 1.95 10.41 14.31
N GLU A 89 2.08 9.67 15.42
CA GLU A 89 3.23 9.78 16.34
C GLU A 89 4.55 9.42 15.63
N LYS A 90 4.58 8.27 14.93
CA LYS A 90 5.73 7.84 14.13
C LYS A 90 6.05 8.79 12.98
N ASN A 91 5.03 9.32 12.31
CA ASN A 91 5.23 10.35 11.28
C ASN A 91 5.83 11.64 11.86
N SER A 92 5.48 12.01 13.09
CA SER A 92 6.07 13.16 13.79
C SER A 92 7.51 12.90 14.22
N GLU A 93 7.82 11.68 14.70
CA GLU A 93 9.19 11.24 14.99
C GLU A 93 10.08 11.37 13.74
N LEU A 94 9.64 10.82 12.60
CA LEU A 94 10.36 10.93 11.33
C LEU A 94 10.58 12.39 10.92
N PHE A 95 9.53 13.22 11.01
CA PHE A 95 9.62 14.64 10.69
C PHE A 95 10.69 15.34 11.53
N HIS A 96 10.70 15.10 12.85
CA HIS A 96 11.67 15.73 13.75
C HIS A 96 13.09 15.23 13.55
N ALA A 97 13.25 13.94 13.23
CA ALA A 97 14.55 13.36 12.93
C ALA A 97 15.16 13.98 11.66
N ILE A 98 14.40 14.08 10.57
CA ILE A 98 14.83 14.73 9.31
C ILE A 98 15.05 16.22 9.52
N LEU A 99 14.22 16.88 10.33
CA LEU A 99 14.40 18.31 10.66
C LEU A 99 15.79 18.59 11.27
N GLY A 100 16.37 17.62 11.99
CA GLY A 100 17.72 17.69 12.55
C GLY A 100 18.80 17.98 11.50
N ASP A 101 18.64 17.48 10.28
CA ASP A 101 19.61 17.66 9.19
C ASP A 101 19.57 19.08 8.60
N TYR A 102 18.46 19.79 8.81
CA TYR A 102 18.23 21.13 8.27
C TYR A 102 18.44 22.27 9.28
N VAL A 103 18.95 21.97 10.48
CA VAL A 103 19.16 22.97 11.55
C VAL A 103 20.04 24.15 11.09
N ASN A 104 20.94 23.92 10.12
CA ASN A 104 21.80 24.95 9.54
C ASN A 104 21.06 26.04 8.77
N LEU A 105 19.81 25.81 8.34
CA LEU A 105 19.00 26.83 7.69
C LEU A 105 18.49 27.83 8.73
N LYS A 106 18.86 29.11 8.59
CA LYS A 106 18.50 30.17 9.55
C LYS A 106 17.00 30.40 9.73
N ILE A 107 16.18 30.07 8.72
CA ILE A 107 14.75 30.37 8.70
C ILE A 107 13.97 29.08 8.92
N ARG A 108 13.23 28.99 10.03
CA ARG A 108 12.41 27.82 10.39
C ARG A 108 11.43 27.39 9.29
N ARG A 109 10.82 28.34 8.57
CA ARG A 109 9.97 28.06 7.41
C ARG A 109 10.70 27.26 6.33
N LYS A 110 11.94 27.64 6.02
CA LYS A 110 12.77 26.94 5.02
C LYS A 110 13.18 25.55 5.47
N GLN A 111 13.42 25.36 6.78
CA GLN A 111 13.66 24.02 7.33
C GLN A 111 12.46 23.10 7.08
N TYR A 112 11.25 23.58 7.37
CA TYR A 112 10.03 22.78 7.23
C TYR A 112 9.71 22.48 5.76
N GLU A 113 9.94 23.45 4.88
CA GLU A 113 9.84 23.24 3.43
C GLU A 113 10.86 22.21 2.93
N ALA A 114 12.08 22.21 3.47
CA ALA A 114 13.09 21.22 3.11
C ALA A 114 12.68 19.81 3.55
N VAL A 115 12.23 19.62 4.79
CA VAL A 115 11.70 18.32 5.27
C VAL A 115 10.55 17.84 4.40
N ARG A 116 9.62 18.73 4.02
CA ARG A 116 8.49 18.35 3.14
C ARG A 116 8.90 17.93 1.73
N LYS A 117 10.11 18.27 1.29
CA LYS A 117 10.67 17.85 0.00
C LYS A 117 11.66 16.70 0.14
N ASP A 118 11.97 16.29 1.37
CA ASP A 118 12.98 15.29 1.64
C ASP A 118 12.54 13.90 1.13
N PRO A 119 13.41 13.16 0.42
CA PRO A 119 13.08 11.82 -0.11
C PRO A 119 12.70 10.79 0.95
N TRP A 120 13.22 10.89 2.17
CA TRP A 120 12.88 9.99 3.28
C TRP A 120 11.50 10.30 3.83
N PHE A 121 11.14 11.58 3.93
CA PHE A 121 9.80 12.00 4.34
C PHE A 121 8.73 11.64 3.29
N ASN A 122 9.11 11.74 2.02
CA ASN A 122 8.27 11.45 0.86
C ASN A 122 8.40 10.01 0.35
N ALA A 123 9.02 9.10 1.10
CA ALA A 123 9.07 7.70 0.72
C ALA A 123 7.64 7.12 0.60
N LEU A 124 7.41 6.28 -0.40
CA LEU A 124 6.13 5.61 -0.57
C LEU A 124 5.86 4.68 0.61
N GLN A 125 4.61 4.68 1.08
CA GLN A 125 4.14 3.73 2.07
C GLN A 125 3.34 2.65 1.35
N ILE A 126 3.72 1.41 1.56
CA ILE A 126 3.14 0.27 0.84
C ILE A 126 2.62 -0.80 1.80
N LYS A 127 1.66 -1.58 1.31
CA LYS A 127 1.24 -2.86 1.88
C LYS A 127 1.10 -3.90 0.79
N PHE A 128 1.16 -5.18 1.13
CA PHE A 128 0.81 -6.23 0.16
C PHE A 128 -0.64 -6.10 -0.33
N SER A 129 -0.85 -6.23 -1.63
CA SER A 129 -2.17 -6.10 -2.26
C SER A 129 -2.87 -7.43 -2.52
N TYR A 130 -2.37 -8.55 -1.96
CA TYR A 130 -2.94 -9.89 -2.17
C TYR A 130 -4.36 -10.06 -1.63
N ALA A 131 -4.76 -9.27 -0.64
CA ALA A 131 -6.10 -9.30 -0.07
C ALA A 131 -6.56 -7.89 0.27
N VAL A 132 -7.80 -7.58 -0.07
CA VAL A 132 -8.44 -6.30 0.24
C VAL A 132 -9.78 -6.54 0.91
N THR A 133 -10.19 -5.63 1.79
CA THR A 133 -11.52 -5.68 2.38
C THR A 133 -12.57 -5.34 1.33
N CYS A 134 -13.81 -5.84 1.50
CA CYS A 134 -14.91 -5.55 0.58
C CYS A 134 -15.15 -4.05 0.40
N HIS A 135 -14.90 -3.24 1.43
CA HIS A 135 -14.97 -1.78 1.38
C HIS A 135 -13.94 -1.21 0.38
N LYS A 136 -12.68 -1.68 0.44
CA LYS A 136 -11.62 -1.24 -0.48
C LYS A 136 -11.74 -1.84 -1.88
N ALA A 137 -12.48 -2.94 -2.03
CA ALA A 137 -12.74 -3.55 -3.32
C ALA A 137 -13.86 -2.83 -4.11
N GLN A 138 -14.61 -1.91 -3.50
CA GLN A 138 -15.68 -1.17 -4.18
C GLN A 138 -15.13 -0.40 -5.38
N GLY A 139 -15.80 -0.52 -6.52
CA GLY A 139 -15.37 0.09 -7.78
C GLY A 139 -14.38 -0.76 -8.60
N GLY A 140 -13.64 -1.65 -7.97
CA GLY A 140 -12.74 -2.58 -8.67
C GLY A 140 -13.47 -3.75 -9.33
N GLN A 141 -12.87 -4.32 -10.36
CA GLN A 141 -13.33 -5.54 -11.03
C GLN A 141 -12.13 -6.42 -11.36
N TRP A 142 -12.26 -7.73 -11.12
CA TRP A 142 -11.22 -8.72 -11.38
C TRP A 142 -11.81 -9.93 -12.08
N GLU A 143 -11.05 -10.57 -12.96
CA GLU A 143 -11.47 -11.80 -13.65
C GLU A 143 -11.84 -12.91 -12.66
N ARG A 144 -11.04 -13.05 -11.60
CA ARG A 144 -11.19 -14.09 -10.59
C ARG A 144 -11.12 -13.47 -9.20
N VAL A 145 -12.12 -13.77 -8.36
CA VAL A 145 -12.20 -13.26 -6.99
C VAL A 145 -12.27 -14.41 -6.00
N PHE A 146 -11.38 -14.40 -5.01
CA PHE A 146 -11.40 -15.32 -3.88
C PHE A 146 -12.02 -14.60 -2.68
N ILE A 147 -13.10 -15.15 -2.13
CA ILE A 147 -13.84 -14.55 -1.01
C ILE A 147 -13.59 -15.39 0.23
N ASP A 148 -13.08 -14.76 1.29
CA ASP A 148 -13.01 -15.33 2.64
C ASP A 148 -13.94 -14.54 3.57
N GLN A 149 -14.69 -15.23 4.44
CA GLN A 149 -15.67 -14.60 5.35
C GLN A 149 -15.02 -13.81 6.50
N GLY A 150 -13.73 -14.01 6.76
CA GLY A 150 -12.94 -13.27 7.73
C GLY A 150 -13.61 -13.19 9.10
N MET A 151 -13.86 -11.94 9.53
CA MET A 151 -14.39 -11.58 10.86
C MET A 151 -15.91 -11.71 11.01
N PHE A 152 -16.66 -12.04 9.95
CA PHE A 152 -18.10 -12.23 10.09
C PHE A 152 -18.42 -13.52 10.83
N ASN A 153 -19.41 -13.47 11.72
CA ASN A 153 -19.91 -14.65 12.40
C ASN A 153 -20.54 -15.60 11.38
N ARG A 154 -19.90 -16.74 11.14
CA ARG A 154 -20.34 -17.77 10.18
C ARG A 154 -21.66 -18.47 10.56
N ASN A 155 -22.16 -18.22 11.78
CA ASN A 155 -23.39 -18.84 12.28
C ASN A 155 -24.64 -17.99 12.04
N GLU A 156 -24.51 -16.68 11.85
CA GLU A 156 -25.64 -15.78 11.73
C GLU A 156 -25.51 -14.90 10.48
N ILE A 157 -26.42 -15.10 9.53
CA ILE A 157 -26.51 -14.28 8.32
C ILE A 157 -27.27 -13.00 8.69
N THR A 158 -26.55 -11.90 8.81
CA THR A 158 -27.13 -10.56 9.01
C THR A 158 -27.34 -9.84 7.67
N LEU A 159 -28.18 -8.80 7.67
CA LEU A 159 -28.38 -7.98 6.47
C LEU A 159 -27.09 -7.32 5.99
N ASP A 160 -26.24 -6.87 6.92
CA ASP A 160 -24.97 -6.24 6.57
C ASP A 160 -23.97 -7.25 6.01
N TYR A 161 -23.96 -8.49 6.52
CA TYR A 161 -23.20 -9.57 5.89
C TYR A 161 -23.62 -9.76 4.43
N LEU A 162 -24.94 -9.82 4.14
CA LEU A 162 -25.44 -10.00 2.78
C LEU A 162 -25.05 -8.85 1.84
N LYS A 163 -25.06 -7.60 2.33
CA LYS A 163 -24.61 -6.43 1.53
C LYS A 163 -23.14 -6.54 1.15
N TRP A 164 -22.28 -6.91 2.09
CA TRP A 164 -20.85 -7.06 1.81
C TRP A 164 -20.55 -8.29 0.97
N PHE A 165 -21.27 -9.38 1.19
CA PHE A 165 -21.16 -10.58 0.38
C PHE A 165 -21.58 -10.33 -1.08
N TYR A 166 -22.70 -9.64 -1.30
CA TYR A 166 -23.09 -9.17 -2.64
C TYR A 166 -22.03 -8.27 -3.28
N THR A 167 -21.47 -7.34 -2.50
CA THR A 167 -20.39 -6.47 -2.98
C THR A 167 -19.20 -7.30 -3.46
N ALA A 168 -18.76 -8.29 -2.67
CA ALA A 168 -17.66 -9.20 -3.02
C ALA A 168 -17.96 -10.04 -4.27
N LEU A 169 -19.15 -10.64 -4.36
CA LEU A 169 -19.58 -11.43 -5.52
C LEU A 169 -19.54 -10.63 -6.81
N THR A 170 -20.04 -9.39 -6.79
CA THR A 170 -20.12 -8.52 -7.97
C THR A 170 -18.78 -7.91 -8.38
N ARG A 171 -17.69 -8.16 -7.65
CA ARG A 171 -16.34 -7.76 -8.08
C ARG A 171 -15.78 -8.68 -9.17
N SER A 172 -16.28 -9.92 -9.28
CA SER A 172 -15.82 -10.88 -10.27
C SER A 172 -16.47 -10.66 -11.63
N THR A 173 -15.69 -10.65 -12.70
CA THR A 173 -16.20 -10.65 -14.08
C THR A 173 -16.32 -12.05 -14.68
N GLU A 174 -15.57 -13.05 -14.18
CA GLU A 174 -15.63 -14.43 -14.68
C GLU A 174 -15.94 -15.45 -13.57
N ARG A 175 -15.07 -15.60 -12.57
CA ARG A 175 -15.19 -16.68 -11.55
C ARG A 175 -15.02 -16.21 -10.12
N VAL A 176 -15.94 -16.64 -9.27
CA VAL A 176 -15.86 -16.49 -7.82
C VAL A 176 -15.45 -17.82 -7.17
N TYR A 177 -14.50 -17.75 -6.25
CA TYR A 177 -14.11 -18.84 -5.38
C TYR A 177 -14.46 -18.51 -3.93
N LEU A 178 -15.34 -19.30 -3.33
CA LEU A 178 -15.73 -19.16 -1.94
C LEU A 178 -14.78 -20.00 -1.06
N VAL A 179 -13.88 -19.34 -0.35
CA VAL A 179 -12.82 -19.97 0.44
C VAL A 179 -13.27 -20.13 1.89
N ASN A 180 -13.10 -21.33 2.46
CA ASN A 180 -13.50 -21.66 3.83
C ASN A 180 -15.01 -21.52 4.12
N PHE A 181 -15.86 -21.62 3.08
CA PHE A 181 -17.32 -21.68 3.24
C PHE A 181 -17.76 -23.09 3.63
N ARG A 182 -18.90 -23.19 4.32
CA ARG A 182 -19.54 -24.49 4.62
C ARG A 182 -20.12 -25.08 3.34
N ASP A 183 -20.11 -26.41 3.22
CA ASP A 183 -20.66 -27.13 2.06
C ASP A 183 -22.12 -26.77 1.76
N SER A 184 -22.89 -26.37 2.78
CA SER A 184 -24.26 -25.91 2.63
C SER A 184 -24.45 -24.70 1.72
N PHE A 185 -23.39 -23.93 1.44
CA PHE A 185 -23.41 -22.82 0.48
C PHE A 185 -23.38 -23.27 -0.99
N PHE A 186 -23.10 -24.56 -1.26
CA PHE A 186 -22.96 -25.11 -2.61
C PHE A 186 -24.04 -26.15 -2.95
N LEU A 187 -25.04 -26.32 -2.08
CA LEU A 187 -26.18 -27.21 -2.26
C LEU A 187 -27.28 -26.60 -3.14
#